data_AF-A0A5Q4ZGD3-F1
#
_entry.id   AF-A0A5Q4ZGD3-F1
#
_cell.length_a   1.000
_cell.length_b   1.000
_cell.length_c   1.000
_cell.angle_alpha   90.00
_cell.angle_beta   90.00
_cell.angle_gamma   90.00
#
_symmetry.space_group_name_H-M   'P 1'
#
loop_
_entity.id
_entity.type
_entity.pdbx_description
1 polymer ?
#
loop_
_entity_poly.entity_id
_entity_poly.type
_entity_poly.pdbx_seq_one_letter_code
_entity_poly.pdbx_strand_id
1 'polypeptide(L)'
;MKNLRAFRALCLVGGFAFAVAAAPVHAQQPAAMPGMDMSGSADAGTGESTQAFKAADDKMMQDMSADYTGDADKDFVAHMIPHHQGAIEMAQVELKYGKDPELKRLARNIIKAQHEEIAFMKGWQAKHGVK
;
A
#
# COMPACT_ATOMS: atom_id res chain seq x y z
N MET A 1 -49.27 11.99 0.83
CA MET A 1 -49.32 12.90 -0.33
C MET A 1 -48.03 12.68 -1.10
N LYS A 2 -47.99 11.74 -2.04
CA LYS A 2 -48.31 11.94 -3.47
C LYS A 2 -47.33 12.91 -4.16
N ASN A 3 -46.44 12.29 -4.95
CA ASN A 3 -45.94 12.75 -6.26
C ASN A 3 -44.71 13.69 -6.20
N LEU A 4 -43.77 13.71 -7.15
CA LEU A 4 -43.92 13.43 -8.58
C LEU A 4 -42.58 13.06 -9.23
N ARG A 5 -42.73 12.46 -10.41
CA ARG A 5 -41.81 11.69 -11.23
C ARG A 5 -40.81 12.52 -12.02
N ALA A 6 -39.69 11.85 -12.32
CA ALA A 6 -38.92 11.83 -13.56
C ALA A 6 -39.17 12.93 -14.61
N PHE A 7 -38.10 13.60 -15.02
CA PHE A 7 -37.95 14.12 -16.37
C PHE A 7 -36.85 13.33 -17.09
N ARG A 8 -37.30 12.39 -17.93
CA ARG A 8 -36.51 11.89 -19.06
C ARG A 8 -36.61 12.94 -20.16
N ALA A 9 -35.52 13.67 -20.40
CA ALA A 9 -35.38 14.44 -21.64
C ALA A 9 -34.78 13.51 -22.71
N LEU A 10 -35.66 12.96 -23.53
CA LEU A 10 -35.33 12.34 -24.81
C LEU A 10 -35.19 13.48 -25.83
N CYS A 11 -33.95 13.81 -26.21
CA CYS A 11 -33.69 14.67 -27.37
C CYS A 11 -33.13 13.80 -28.50
N LEU A 12 -34.00 13.51 -29.47
CA LEU A 12 -33.65 13.06 -30.81
C LEU A 12 -33.32 14.29 -31.67
N VAL A 13 -32.05 14.50 -31.99
CA VAL A 13 -31.55 15.33 -33.10
C VAL A 13 -30.23 14.67 -33.50
N GLY A 14 -30.10 14.01 -34.64
CA GLY A 14 -30.03 14.62 -35.97
C GLY A 14 -28.65 14.27 -36.51
N GLY A 15 -28.61 13.43 -37.55
CA GLY A 15 -27.38 12.84 -38.06
C GLY A 15 -26.37 13.88 -38.55
N PHE A 16 -25.11 13.66 -38.17
CA PHE A 16 -23.95 14.16 -38.90
C PHE A 16 -23.06 12.95 -39.20
N ALA A 17 -23.07 12.51 -40.45
CA ALA A 17 -22.10 11.56 -40.96
C ALA A 17 -20.75 12.28 -41.05
N PHE A 18 -19.91 12.14 -40.02
CA PHE A 18 -18.51 12.51 -40.10
C PHE A 18 -17.76 11.40 -40.84
N ALA A 19 -17.38 11.67 -42.08
CA ALA A 19 -16.41 10.87 -42.80
C ALA A 19 -15.05 11.02 -42.10
N VAL A 20 -14.65 9.99 -41.34
CA VAL A 20 -13.29 9.90 -40.80
C VAL A 20 -12.37 9.50 -41.94
N ALA A 21 -11.64 10.47 -42.47
CA ALA A 21 -10.48 10.20 -43.31
C ALA A 21 -9.45 9.45 -42.46
N ALA A 22 -9.17 8.20 -42.80
CA ALA A 22 -8.11 7.41 -42.19
C ALA A 22 -6.75 8.02 -42.55
N ALA A 23 -6.24 8.92 -41.71
CA ALA A 23 -4.83 9.28 -41.73
C ALA A 23 -4.02 8.08 -41.18
N PRO A 24 -2.89 7.70 -41.80
CA PRO A 24 -2.03 6.69 -41.22
C PRO A 24 -1.49 7.26 -39.91
N VAL A 25 -1.91 6.66 -38.79
CA VAL A 25 -1.24 6.84 -37.50
C VAL A 25 0.18 6.33 -37.70
N HIS A 26 1.13 7.27 -37.77
CA HIS A 26 2.55 6.98 -37.75
C HIS A 26 2.81 6.27 -36.41
N ALA A 27 3.07 4.96 -36.47
CA ALA A 27 3.48 4.19 -35.31
C ALA A 27 4.86 4.73 -34.89
N GLN A 28 4.86 5.64 -33.92
CA GLN A 28 6.08 6.13 -33.30
C GLN A 28 6.75 4.93 -32.63
N GLN A 29 7.82 4.42 -33.24
CA GLN A 29 8.67 3.39 -32.66
C GLN A 29 9.08 3.84 -31.24
N PRO A 30 9.01 2.99 -30.21
CA PRO A 30 9.58 3.33 -28.92
C PRO A 30 11.08 3.53 -29.16
N ALA A 31 11.54 4.76 -28.97
CA ALA A 31 12.95 5.05 -28.91
C ALA A 31 13.54 4.16 -27.80
N ALA A 32 14.48 3.29 -28.17
CA ALA A 32 15.29 2.58 -27.20
C ALA A 32 16.01 3.64 -26.36
N MET A 33 15.62 3.76 -25.09
CA MET A 33 16.29 4.62 -24.12
C MET A 33 17.64 3.97 -23.79
N PRO A 34 18.79 4.54 -24.21
CA PRO A 34 20.08 3.98 -23.90
C PRO A 34 20.37 4.14 -22.40
N GLY A 35 20.69 3.04 -21.74
CA GLY A 35 21.39 2.95 -20.45
C GLY A 35 21.06 4.03 -19.42
N MET A 36 20.03 3.79 -18.60
CA MET A 36 20.01 4.37 -17.26
C MET A 36 21.13 3.70 -16.45
N ASP A 37 22.30 4.33 -16.46
CA ASP A 37 23.43 3.98 -15.61
C ASP A 37 23.02 4.24 -14.15
N MET A 38 22.65 3.18 -13.42
CA MET A 38 22.29 3.22 -11.99
C MET A 38 23.53 3.36 -11.08
N SER A 39 24.66 3.88 -11.59
CA SER A 39 25.92 4.02 -10.84
C SER A 39 26.01 5.29 -9.99
N GLY A 40 24.87 5.95 -9.72
CA GLY A 40 24.83 7.29 -9.12
C GLY A 40 23.92 7.45 -7.91
N SER A 41 23.87 6.50 -6.96
CA SER A 41 23.09 6.68 -5.71
C SER A 41 23.77 6.10 -4.46
N ALA A 42 25.10 6.06 -4.44
CA ALA A 42 25.85 5.55 -3.28
C ALA A 42 25.78 6.43 -2.01
N ASP A 43 25.10 7.58 -2.04
CA ASP A 43 24.96 8.49 -0.89
C ASP A 43 23.51 8.65 -0.38
N ALA A 44 22.54 8.02 -1.03
CA ALA A 44 21.15 8.00 -0.58
C ALA A 44 20.94 6.91 0.47
N GLY A 45 21.35 7.18 1.72
CA GLY A 45 20.81 6.44 2.88
C GLY A 45 21.80 5.59 3.67
N THR A 46 22.91 6.19 4.08
CA THR A 46 23.85 5.62 5.07
C THR A 46 23.58 6.10 6.49
N GLY A 47 22.66 7.05 6.70
CA GLY A 47 22.30 7.52 8.05
C GLY A 47 21.72 6.40 8.92
N GLU A 48 22.03 6.40 10.21
CA GLU A 48 21.59 5.36 11.15
C GLU A 48 20.06 5.14 11.13
N SER A 49 19.27 6.21 10.98
CA SER A 49 17.82 6.12 10.88
C SER A 49 17.38 5.41 9.60
N THR A 50 18.01 5.69 8.47
CA THR A 50 17.71 5.01 7.20
C THR A 50 18.05 3.52 7.27
N GLN A 51 19.18 3.17 7.89
CA GLN A 51 19.54 1.76 8.09
C GLN A 51 18.55 1.06 9.02
N ALA A 52 18.09 1.74 10.07
CA ALA A 52 17.10 1.19 11.01
C ALA A 52 15.72 0.98 10.36
N PHE A 53 15.26 1.91 9.52
CA PHE A 53 14.04 1.70 8.73
C PHE A 53 14.17 0.51 7.77
N LYS A 54 15.26 0.44 6.99
CA LYS A 54 15.54 -0.68 6.09
C LYS A 54 15.55 -2.02 6.83
N ALA A 55 16.18 -2.08 8.01
CA ALA A 55 16.21 -3.30 8.81
C ALA A 55 14.81 -3.74 9.28
N ALA A 56 13.94 -2.79 9.66
CA ALA A 56 12.55 -3.09 10.03
C ALA A 56 11.73 -3.56 8.81
N ASP A 57 11.91 -2.93 7.65
CA ASP A 57 11.28 -3.32 6.39
C ASP A 57 11.70 -4.74 5.95
N ASP A 58 13.01 -5.00 5.93
CA ASP A 58 13.57 -6.30 5.54
C ASP A 58 13.05 -7.41 6.45
N LYS A 59 13.02 -7.16 7.76
CA LYS A 59 12.50 -8.12 8.74
C LYS A 59 11.00 -8.35 8.55
N MET A 60 10.22 -7.29 8.32
CA MET A 60 8.78 -7.43 8.04
C MET A 60 8.54 -8.29 6.79
N MET A 61 9.28 -8.03 5.71
CA MET A 61 9.17 -8.80 4.46
C MET A 61 9.55 -10.27 4.68
N GLN A 62 10.58 -10.54 5.48
CA GLN A 62 10.96 -11.90 5.85
C GLN A 62 9.86 -12.60 6.67
N ASP A 63 9.30 -11.92 7.68
CA ASP A 63 8.28 -12.49 8.56
C ASP A 63 6.92 -12.66 7.86
N MET A 64 6.66 -11.91 6.78
CA MET A 64 5.46 -12.02 5.94
C MET A 64 5.52 -13.14 4.89
N SER A 65 6.53 -14.02 4.93
CA SER A 65 6.73 -15.10 3.95
C SER A 65 5.82 -16.33 4.11
N ALA A 66 4.72 -16.21 4.86
CA ALA A 66 3.77 -17.31 5.07
C ALA A 66 3.04 -17.69 3.77
N ASP A 67 2.88 -18.99 3.52
CA ASP A 67 2.12 -19.49 2.38
C ASP A 67 0.62 -19.18 2.55
N TYR A 68 -0.03 -18.80 1.45
CA TYR A 68 -1.48 -18.64 1.42
C TYR A 68 -2.18 -19.99 1.48
N THR A 69 -3.14 -20.10 2.39
CA THR A 69 -3.94 -21.31 2.60
C THR A 69 -5.20 -21.31 1.72
N GLY A 70 -5.59 -20.14 1.19
CA GLY A 70 -6.85 -19.94 0.46
C GLY A 70 -8.04 -19.66 1.37
N ASP A 71 -7.83 -19.66 2.69
CA ASP A 71 -8.79 -19.24 3.70
C ASP A 71 -8.51 -17.78 4.07
N ALA A 72 -9.41 -16.88 3.68
CA ALA A 72 -9.18 -15.45 3.79
C ALA A 72 -8.93 -14.98 5.23
N ASP A 73 -9.61 -15.58 6.22
CA ASP A 73 -9.46 -15.18 7.62
C ASP A 73 -8.09 -15.60 8.15
N LYS A 74 -7.65 -16.81 7.80
CA LYS A 74 -6.32 -17.32 8.19
C LYS A 74 -5.21 -16.55 7.50
N ASP A 75 -5.35 -16.31 6.20
CA ASP A 75 -4.36 -15.62 5.40
C ASP A 75 -4.23 -14.17 5.86
N PHE A 76 -5.35 -13.50 6.16
CA PHE A 76 -5.36 -12.15 6.72
C PHE A 76 -4.59 -12.10 8.05
N VAL A 77 -4.93 -12.97 9.01
CA VAL A 77 -4.29 -12.93 10.33
C VAL A 77 -2.81 -13.29 10.25
N ALA A 78 -2.45 -14.31 9.47
CA ALA A 78 -1.07 -14.75 9.30
C ALA A 78 -0.17 -13.66 8.71
N HIS A 79 -0.70 -12.84 7.79
CA HIS A 79 0.07 -11.74 7.18
C HIS A 79 0.02 -10.45 8.00
N MET A 80 -1.09 -10.17 8.67
CA MET A 80 -1.27 -8.90 9.38
C MET A 80 -0.50 -8.84 10.69
N ILE A 81 -0.29 -9.97 11.38
CA ILE A 81 0.55 -10.00 12.59
C ILE A 81 1.98 -9.51 12.29
N PRO A 82 2.74 -10.09 11.33
CA PRO A 82 4.09 -9.63 11.02
C PRO A 82 4.11 -8.23 10.40
N HIS A 83 3.13 -7.87 9.57
CA HIS A 83 3.01 -6.49 9.05
C HIS A 83 2.87 -5.46 10.19
N HIS A 84 2.03 -5.76 11.18
CA HIS A 84 1.83 -4.87 12.33
C HIS A 84 3.07 -4.81 13.21
N GLN A 85 3.79 -5.92 13.35
CA GLN A 85 5.07 -5.95 14.06
C GLN A 85 6.12 -5.07 13.35
N GLY A 86 6.21 -5.12 12.03
CA GLY A 86 7.06 -4.22 11.23
C GLY A 86 6.69 -2.74 11.42
N ALA A 87 5.40 -2.42 11.42
CA ALA A 87 4.91 -1.06 11.67
C ALA A 87 5.29 -0.54 13.08
N ILE A 88 5.24 -1.41 14.09
CA ILE A 88 5.70 -1.08 15.46
C ILE A 88 7.20 -0.79 15.46
N GLU A 89 8.00 -1.63 14.80
CA GLU A 89 9.46 -1.46 14.72
C GLU A 89 9.83 -0.15 14.01
N MET A 90 9.19 0.18 12.88
CA MET A 90 9.36 1.48 12.21
C MET A 90 8.93 2.67 13.09
N ALA A 91 7.81 2.55 13.80
CA ALA A 91 7.38 3.59 14.73
C ALA A 91 8.40 3.80 15.87
N GLN A 92 9.08 2.75 16.32
CA GLN A 92 10.18 2.87 17.28
C GLN A 92 11.41 3.58 16.70
N VAL A 93 11.72 3.39 15.41
CA VAL A 93 12.75 4.15 14.70
C VAL A 93 12.40 5.64 14.71
N GLU A 94 11.15 6.01 14.40
CA GLU A 94 10.69 7.41 14.48
C GLU A 94 10.81 7.97 15.90
N LEU A 95 10.47 7.21 16.94
CA LEU A 95 10.64 7.67 18.32
C LEU A 95 12.11 7.90 18.70
N LYS A 96 13.03 7.09 18.16
CA LYS A 96 14.46 7.16 18.43
C LYS A 96 15.15 8.30 17.67
N TYR A 97 14.88 8.44 16.38
CA TYR A 97 15.62 9.34 15.49
C TYR A 97 14.83 10.59 15.06
N GLY A 98 13.49 10.52 15.10
CA GLY A 98 12.60 11.59 14.70
C GLY A 98 12.64 12.79 15.64
N LYS A 99 12.46 13.97 15.05
CA LYS A 99 12.51 15.27 15.74
C LYS A 99 11.16 16.00 15.78
N ASP A 100 10.24 15.64 14.90
CA ASP A 100 8.93 16.28 14.82
C ASP A 100 8.00 15.76 15.94
N PRO A 101 7.43 16.64 16.78
CA PRO A 101 6.62 16.21 17.91
C PRO A 101 5.28 15.59 17.50
N GLU A 102 4.73 15.94 16.34
CA GLU A 102 3.48 15.38 15.82
C GLU A 102 3.70 13.97 15.28
N LEU A 103 4.80 13.74 14.54
CA LEU A 103 5.16 12.41 14.06
C LEU A 103 5.52 11.46 15.21
N LYS A 104 6.23 11.93 16.25
CA LYS A 104 6.45 11.11 17.45
C LYS A 104 5.15 10.79 18.19
N ARG A 105 4.18 11.71 18.19
CA ARG A 105 2.84 11.45 18.76
C ARG A 105 2.10 10.38 17.94
N LEU A 106 2.14 10.48 16.61
CA LEU A 106 1.59 9.46 15.73
C LEU A 106 2.27 8.10 15.96
N ALA A 107 3.60 8.04 16.05
CA ALA A 107 4.34 6.81 16.28
C ALA A 107 3.93 6.11 17.60
N ARG A 108 3.74 6.85 18.70
CA ARG A 108 3.21 6.28 19.95
C ARG A 108 1.80 5.70 19.79
N ASN A 109 0.95 6.38 19.02
CA ASN A 109 -0.42 5.92 18.76
C ASN A 109 -0.42 4.65 17.92
N ILE A 110 0.42 4.58 16.88
CA ILE A 110 0.64 3.37 16.06
C ILE A 110 1.06 2.21 16.96
N ILE A 111 2.10 2.38 17.78
CA ILE A 111 2.58 1.32 18.67
C ILE A 111 1.45 0.77 19.55
N LYS A 112 0.65 1.64 20.17
CA LYS A 112 -0.47 1.21 21.01
C LYS A 112 -1.52 0.44 20.21
N ALA A 113 -1.99 0.99 19.09
CA ALA A 113 -3.04 0.39 18.27
C ALA A 113 -2.60 -0.97 17.70
N GLN A 114 -1.43 -1.03 17.08
CA GLN A 114 -0.93 -2.27 16.46
C GLN A 114 -0.70 -3.37 17.50
N HIS A 115 -0.28 -3.04 18.74
CA HIS A 115 -0.18 -4.04 19.80
C HIS A 115 -1.54 -4.62 20.20
N GLU A 116 -2.58 -3.78 20.29
CA GLU A 116 -3.95 -4.22 20.59
C GLU A 116 -4.50 -5.13 19.47
N GLU A 117 -4.23 -4.78 18.21
CA GLU A 117 -4.64 -5.56 17.05
C GLU A 117 -3.87 -6.90 16.94
N ILE A 118 -2.57 -6.92 17.20
CA ILE A 118 -1.78 -8.16 17.30
C ILE A 118 -2.35 -9.06 18.41
N ALA A 119 -2.68 -8.51 19.57
CA ALA A 119 -3.24 -9.28 20.68
C ALA A 119 -4.60 -9.89 20.30
N PHE A 120 -5.45 -9.12 19.61
CA PHE A 120 -6.70 -9.61 19.07
C PHE A 120 -6.48 -10.78 18.09
N MET A 121 -5.59 -10.59 17.09
CA MET A 121 -5.31 -11.57 16.05
C MET A 121 -4.71 -12.87 16.62
N LYS A 122 -3.78 -12.78 17.58
CA LYS A 122 -3.25 -13.95 18.30
C LYS A 122 -4.33 -14.66 19.11
N GLY A 123 -5.23 -13.90 19.74
CA GLY A 123 -6.39 -14.46 20.43
C GLY A 123 -7.36 -15.18 19.48
N TRP A 124 -7.53 -14.66 18.26
CA TRP A 124 -8.31 -15.30 17.22
C TRP A 124 -7.67 -16.61 16.76
N GLN A 125 -6.37 -16.61 16.46
CA GLN A 125 -5.58 -17.80 16.09
C GLN A 125 -5.72 -18.94 17.10
N ALA A 126 -5.56 -18.62 18.40
CA ALA A 126 -5.67 -19.58 19.49
C ALA A 126 -7.06 -20.25 19.57
N LYS A 127 -8.14 -19.51 19.24
CA LYS A 127 -9.51 -20.04 19.24
C LYS A 127 -9.82 -20.94 18.04
N HIS A 128 -9.14 -20.72 16.91
CA HIS A 128 -9.44 -21.39 15.65
C HIS A 128 -8.41 -22.47 15.27
N GLY A 129 -7.40 -22.71 16.12
CA GLY A 129 -6.38 -23.74 15.90
C GLY A 129 -5.40 -23.42 14.77
N VAL A 130 -5.27 -22.13 14.44
CA VAL A 130 -4.38 -21.62 13.39
C VAL A 130 -3.18 -21.05 14.11
N LYS A 131 -2.00 -21.63 13.95
CA LYS A 131 -0.75 -21.05 14.45
C LYS A 131 -0.05 -20.33 13.30
#